data_AF-A0A662Q3T0-F1
#
_entry.id   AF-A0A662Q3T0-F1
#
_cell.length_a   1.000
_cell.length_b   1.000
_cell.length_c   1.000
_cell.angle_alpha   90.00
_cell.angle_beta   90.00
_cell.angle_gamma   90.00
#
_symmetry.space_group_name_H-M   'P 1'
#
loop_
_entity.id
_entity.type
_entity.pdbx_description
1 polymer ?
#
loop_
_entity_poly.entity_id
_entity_poly.type
_entity_poly.pdbx_seq_one_letter_code
_entity_poly.pdbx_strand_id
1 'polypeptide(L)'
;MTQDFRSGKLISLQKCITHKGRGMRKAVKEFLRKSGFKIPDEKALKALLKLSSLTEPQLEVLLIETASTSAGMKLTFREKAKIRGVAKGAYARTLRQAIENIKKSIFTIFLLKYLGVIGDEAISSILEAAEMLNQGKLTDSLTLINDVMLSDITR
;
A
#
# COMPACT_ATOMS: atom_id res chain seq x y z
N MET A 1 13.46 -29.82 -5.14
CA MET A 1 14.10 -28.69 -4.43
C MET A 1 13.22 -27.43 -4.38
N THR A 2 12.12 -27.33 -5.14
CA THR A 2 11.27 -26.13 -5.29
C THR A 2 10.07 -26.03 -4.32
N GLN A 3 9.61 -27.13 -3.72
CA GLN A 3 8.47 -27.11 -2.80
C GLN A 3 8.80 -26.52 -1.42
N ASP A 4 10.00 -26.79 -0.89
CA ASP A 4 10.43 -26.29 0.43
C ASP A 4 10.71 -24.77 0.45
N PHE A 5 11.02 -24.19 -0.71
CA PHE A 5 11.22 -22.74 -0.85
C PHE A 5 9.88 -21.98 -0.86
N ARG A 6 8.85 -22.57 -1.48
CA ARG A 6 7.49 -21.99 -1.54
C ARG A 6 6.81 -22.01 -0.16
N SER A 7 6.94 -23.10 0.59
CA SER A 7 6.41 -23.22 1.96
C SER A 7 7.08 -22.22 2.91
N GLY A 8 8.41 -22.06 2.86
CA GLY A 8 9.15 -21.09 3.67
C GLY A 8 8.77 -19.62 3.42
N LYS A 9 8.47 -19.26 2.17
CA LYS A 9 8.04 -17.90 1.80
C LYS A 9 6.60 -17.59 2.21
N LEU A 10 5.69 -18.58 2.09
CA LEU A 10 4.32 -18.47 2.58
C LEU A 10 4.27 -18.31 4.12
N ILE A 11 5.14 -19.02 4.83
CA ILE A 11 5.32 -18.91 6.29
C ILE A 11 5.90 -17.53 6.67
N SER A 12 6.83 -16.98 5.88
CA SER A 12 7.35 -15.61 6.02
C SER A 12 6.26 -14.55 5.82
N LEU A 13 5.40 -14.71 4.81
CA LEU A 13 4.24 -13.84 4.58
C LEU A 13 3.23 -13.91 5.74
N GLN A 14 2.93 -15.11 6.25
CA GLN A 14 2.06 -15.29 7.42
C GLN A 14 2.66 -14.69 8.71
N LYS A 15 3.98 -14.83 8.93
CA LYS A 15 4.71 -14.13 10.01
C LYS A 15 4.69 -12.61 9.80
N CYS A 16 4.67 -12.14 8.55
CA CYS A 16 4.61 -10.72 8.27
C CYS A 16 3.28 -10.07 8.64
N ILE A 17 2.18 -10.80 8.45
CA ILE A 17 0.80 -10.38 8.77
C ILE A 17 0.55 -10.31 10.29
N THR A 18 1.29 -11.07 11.10
CA THR A 18 1.03 -11.26 12.54
C THR A 18 1.75 -10.29 13.48
N HIS A 19 2.73 -9.49 13.03
CA HIS A 19 3.47 -8.56 13.90
C HIS A 19 2.68 -7.29 14.28
N LYS A 20 2.70 -6.89 15.55
CA LYS A 20 1.96 -5.74 16.12
C LYS A 20 2.69 -4.40 15.85
N GLY A 21 2.53 -3.82 14.65
CA GLY A 21 2.94 -2.44 14.35
C GLY A 21 2.10 -1.40 15.10
N ARG A 22 2.55 -0.14 15.14
CA ARG A 22 1.82 0.96 15.79
C ARG A 22 0.61 1.30 14.90
N GLY A 23 -0.61 1.06 15.37
CA GLY A 23 -1.80 1.32 14.56
C GLY A 23 -1.95 2.81 14.18
N MET A 24 -2.73 3.07 13.12
CA MET A 24 -3.15 4.41 12.72
C MET A 24 -3.65 5.25 13.92
N ARG A 25 -3.26 6.51 13.97
CA ARG A 25 -3.65 7.47 15.01
C ARG A 25 -5.17 7.55 15.13
N LYS A 26 -5.65 7.56 16.38
CA LYS A 26 -7.09 7.66 16.70
C LYS A 26 -7.76 8.87 16.03
N ALA A 27 -7.10 10.03 16.02
CA ALA A 27 -7.62 11.24 15.39
C ALA A 27 -7.80 11.08 13.87
N VAL A 28 -6.92 10.33 13.20
CA VAL A 28 -7.03 10.03 11.77
C VAL A 28 -8.19 9.06 11.53
N LYS A 29 -8.28 7.97 12.30
CA LYS A 29 -9.42 7.04 12.21
C LYS A 29 -10.76 7.75 12.39
N GLU A 30 -10.87 8.63 13.37
CA GLU A 30 -12.09 9.40 13.64
C GLU A 30 -12.41 10.38 12.50
N PHE A 31 -11.39 11.03 11.93
CA PHE A 31 -11.59 11.87 10.75
C PHE A 31 -12.14 11.07 9.57
N LEU A 32 -11.53 9.92 9.24
CA LEU A 32 -11.98 9.07 8.13
C LEU A 32 -13.44 8.63 8.31
N ARG A 33 -13.82 8.24 9.54
CA ARG A 33 -15.20 7.91 9.90
C ARG A 33 -16.15 9.08 9.64
N LYS A 34 -15.79 10.30 10.06
CA LYS A 34 -16.60 11.52 9.84
C LYS A 34 -16.71 11.91 8.37
N SER A 35 -15.65 11.68 7.59
CA SER A 35 -15.63 11.93 6.15
C SER A 35 -16.37 10.87 5.33
N GLY A 36 -16.90 9.81 5.96
CA GLY A 36 -17.55 8.70 5.27
C GLY A 36 -16.57 7.80 4.50
N PHE A 37 -15.26 7.95 4.73
CA PHE A 37 -14.24 7.17 4.06
C PHE A 37 -14.17 5.76 4.68
N LYS A 38 -14.49 4.73 3.89
CA LYS A 38 -14.47 3.34 4.34
C LYS A 38 -13.11 2.70 4.03
N ILE A 39 -12.48 2.14 5.06
CA ILE A 39 -11.34 1.25 4.90
C ILE A 39 -11.90 -0.17 4.73
N PRO A 40 -11.66 -0.87 3.61
CA PRO A 40 -12.31 -2.15 3.29
C PRO A 40 -11.96 -3.27 4.28
N ASP A 41 -10.67 -3.44 4.56
CA ASP A 41 -10.16 -4.44 5.50
C ASP A 41 -8.88 -3.92 6.18
N GLU A 42 -8.90 -3.82 7.52
CA GLU A 42 -7.73 -3.38 8.30
C GLU A 42 -6.57 -4.39 8.21
N LYS A 43 -6.85 -5.70 8.03
CA LYS A 43 -5.83 -6.74 7.94
C LYS A 43 -5.10 -6.66 6.61
N ALA A 44 -5.82 -6.58 5.50
CA ALA A 44 -5.26 -6.32 4.18
C ALA A 44 -4.48 -5.00 4.14
N LEU A 45 -5.05 -3.90 4.67
CA LEU A 45 -4.36 -2.61 4.72
C LEU A 45 -3.00 -2.73 5.41
N LYS A 46 -2.93 -3.39 6.56
CA LYS A 46 -1.70 -3.57 7.33
C LYS A 46 -0.67 -4.44 6.59
N ALA A 47 -1.13 -5.52 5.95
CA ALA A 47 -0.26 -6.39 5.17
C ALA A 47 0.33 -5.64 3.97
N LEU A 48 -0.51 -4.94 3.20
CA LEU A 48 -0.09 -4.15 2.04
C LEU A 48 0.86 -3.02 2.44
N LEU A 49 0.57 -2.31 3.53
CA LEU A 49 1.46 -1.28 4.04
C LEU A 49 2.86 -1.83 4.34
N LYS A 50 2.93 -3.01 4.97
CA LYS A 50 4.20 -3.66 5.32
C LYS A 50 5.02 -4.07 4.09
N LEU A 51 4.35 -4.47 3.01
CA LEU A 51 4.98 -4.90 1.76
C LEU A 51 5.29 -3.71 0.82
N SER A 52 4.76 -2.53 1.10
CA SER A 52 4.94 -1.33 0.29
C SER A 52 6.18 -0.52 0.68
N SER A 53 6.52 0.46 -0.16
CA SER A 53 7.53 1.49 0.14
C SER A 53 7.00 2.64 1.02
N LEU A 54 5.75 2.56 1.49
CA LEU A 54 5.11 3.58 2.31
C LEU A 54 5.25 3.30 3.80
N THR A 55 5.42 4.36 4.58
CA THR A 55 5.40 4.32 6.05
C THR A 55 4.00 4.64 6.59
N GLU A 56 3.71 4.25 7.84
CA GLU A 56 2.44 4.60 8.51
C GLU A 56 2.12 6.11 8.45
N PRO A 57 3.06 7.04 8.74
CA PRO A 57 2.79 8.47 8.58
C PRO A 57 2.44 8.89 7.15
N GLN A 58 3.07 8.29 6.14
CA GLN A 58 2.81 8.57 4.74
C GLN A 58 1.42 8.07 4.32
N LEU A 59 1.03 6.87 4.75
CA LEU A 59 -0.33 6.37 4.55
C LEU A 59 -1.37 7.31 5.18
N GLU A 60 -1.14 7.76 6.42
CA GLU A 60 -2.10 8.62 7.12
C GLU A 60 -2.33 9.96 6.41
N VAL A 61 -1.27 10.61 5.89
CA VAL A 61 -1.46 11.87 5.14
C VAL A 61 -2.16 11.63 3.81
N LEU A 62 -1.88 10.52 3.11
CA LEU A 62 -2.59 10.16 1.89
C LEU A 62 -4.08 9.95 2.15
N LEU A 63 -4.43 9.20 3.20
CA LEU A 63 -5.83 8.96 3.58
C LEU A 63 -6.55 10.26 3.97
N ILE A 64 -5.87 11.20 4.64
CA ILE A 64 -6.46 12.52 4.94
C ILE A 64 -6.72 13.30 3.65
N GLU A 65 -5.76 13.35 2.72
CA GLU A 65 -5.95 14.03 1.42
C GLU A 65 -7.11 13.41 0.63
N THR A 66 -7.13 12.07 0.51
CA THR A 66 -8.16 11.35 -0.24
C THR A 66 -9.53 11.52 0.40
N ALA A 67 -9.66 11.33 1.72
CA ALA A 67 -10.94 11.47 2.41
C ALA A 67 -11.49 12.90 2.41
N SER A 68 -10.60 13.90 2.54
CA SER A 68 -11.00 15.31 2.40
C SER A 68 -11.57 15.58 1.01
N THR A 69 -10.89 15.08 -0.02
CA THR A 69 -11.26 15.28 -1.42
C THR A 69 -12.56 14.56 -1.75
N SER A 70 -12.70 13.28 -1.37
CA SER A 70 -13.89 12.48 -1.63
C SER A 70 -15.14 13.01 -0.90
N ALA A 71 -14.96 13.64 0.26
CA ALA A 71 -16.05 14.25 1.02
C ALA A 71 -16.35 15.70 0.60
N GLY A 72 -15.68 16.24 -0.43
CA GLY A 72 -15.86 17.64 -0.87
C GLY A 72 -15.42 18.68 0.16
N MET A 73 -14.61 18.30 1.16
CA MET A 73 -14.18 19.18 2.24
C MET A 73 -13.05 20.09 1.78
N LYS A 74 -13.23 21.41 1.89
CA LYS A 74 -12.19 22.42 1.60
C LYS A 74 -11.30 22.67 2.82
N LEU A 75 -10.61 21.63 3.29
CA LEU A 75 -9.66 21.76 4.41
C LEU A 75 -8.36 22.42 3.98
N THR A 76 -7.92 23.40 4.75
CA THR A 76 -6.60 23.99 4.64
C THR A 76 -5.52 22.99 5.05
N PHE A 77 -4.31 23.22 4.58
CA PHE A 77 -3.15 22.41 4.94
C PHE A 77 -2.87 22.39 6.46
N ARG A 78 -3.22 23.48 7.16
CA ARG A 78 -3.07 23.56 8.62
C ARG A 78 -4.09 22.67 9.34
N GLU A 79 -5.32 22.60 8.86
CA GLU A 79 -6.37 21.74 9.42
C GLU A 79 -6.05 20.26 9.21
N LYS A 80 -5.57 19.90 8.01
CA LYS A 80 -5.09 18.54 7.72
C LYS A 80 -3.92 18.13 8.61
N ALA A 81 -2.96 19.03 8.81
CA ALA A 81 -1.86 18.83 9.76
C ALA A 81 -2.34 18.64 11.21
N LYS A 82 -3.37 19.40 11.62
CA LYS A 82 -4.01 19.27 12.95
C LYS A 82 -4.69 17.91 13.12
N ILE A 83 -5.43 17.43 12.12
CA ILE A 83 -6.02 16.07 12.12
C ILE A 83 -4.94 15.01 12.31
N ARG A 84 -3.84 15.15 11.58
CA ARG A 84 -2.69 14.25 11.68
C ARG A 84 -1.93 14.38 13.00
N GLY A 85 -2.11 15.48 13.75
CA GLY A 85 -1.42 15.78 15.00
C GLY A 85 0.07 16.11 14.81
N VAL A 86 0.40 16.93 13.80
CA VAL A 86 1.77 17.37 13.50
C VAL A 86 1.79 18.84 13.04
N ALA A 87 2.96 19.46 13.01
CA ALA A 87 3.13 20.79 12.44
C ALA A 87 2.87 20.81 10.92
N LYS A 88 2.43 21.96 10.38
CA LYS A 88 2.14 22.16 8.94
C LYS A 88 3.31 21.71 8.04
N GLY A 89 4.55 22.10 8.40
CA GLY A 89 5.74 21.73 7.64
C GLY A 89 6.07 20.24 7.70
N ALA A 90 5.81 19.58 8.83
CA ALA A 90 6.00 18.13 8.96
C ALA A 90 5.01 17.38 8.06
N TYR A 91 3.73 17.77 8.08
CA TYR A 91 2.71 17.21 7.19
C TYR A 91 3.11 17.39 5.71
N ALA A 92 3.59 18.58 5.32
CA ALA A 92 4.00 18.87 3.95
C ALA A 92 5.14 17.96 3.47
N ARG A 93 6.16 17.79 4.31
CA ARG A 93 7.28 16.91 4.00
C ARG A 93 6.84 15.46 3.90
N THR A 94 6.01 14.97 4.82
CA THR A 94 5.50 13.60 4.79
C THR A 94 4.65 13.33 3.55
N LEU A 95 3.77 14.27 3.16
CA LEU A 95 2.97 14.14 1.94
C LEU A 95 3.86 14.10 0.68
N ARG A 96 4.84 15.00 0.59
CA ARG A 96 5.80 15.00 -0.52
C ARG A 96 6.57 13.67 -0.60
N GLN A 97 7.06 13.17 0.52
CA GLN A 97 7.77 11.87 0.58
C GLN A 97 6.86 10.71 0.17
N ALA A 98 5.59 10.71 0.58
CA ALA A 98 4.62 9.70 0.15
C ALA A 98 4.45 9.71 -1.37
N ILE A 99 4.26 10.88 -1.98
CA ILE A 99 4.13 11.05 -3.43
C ILE A 99 5.41 10.62 -4.16
N GLU A 100 6.59 10.99 -3.65
CA GLU A 100 7.87 10.57 -4.24
C GLU A 100 8.05 9.05 -4.21
N ASN A 101 7.69 8.38 -3.11
CA ASN A 101 7.76 6.92 -3.00
C ASN A 101 6.79 6.22 -3.96
N ILE A 102 5.57 6.74 -4.12
CA ILE A 102 4.60 6.22 -5.11
C ILE A 102 5.17 6.37 -6.53
N LYS A 103 5.65 7.56 -6.90
CA LYS A 103 6.25 7.82 -8.22
C LYS A 103 7.40 6.87 -8.51
N LYS A 104 8.35 6.73 -7.57
CA LYS A 104 9.48 5.81 -7.72
C LYS A 104 9.01 4.38 -7.93
N SER A 105 8.03 3.90 -7.15
CA SER A 105 7.50 2.54 -7.26
C SER A 105 6.89 2.28 -8.65
N ILE A 106 6.14 3.24 -9.20
CA ILE A 106 5.57 3.17 -10.57
C ILE A 106 6.70 3.15 -11.61
N PHE A 107 7.67 4.07 -11.51
CA PHE A 107 8.79 4.12 -12.44
C PHE A 107 9.70 2.89 -12.36
N THR A 108 9.78 2.21 -11.22
CA THR A 108 10.45 0.92 -11.11
C THR A 108 9.75 -0.14 -11.95
N ILE A 109 8.41 -0.25 -11.89
CA ILE A 109 7.66 -1.17 -12.75
C ILE A 109 7.90 -0.83 -14.24
N PHE A 110 7.86 0.46 -14.59
CA PHE A 110 8.13 0.90 -15.96
C PHE A 110 9.54 0.54 -16.43
N LEU A 111 10.54 0.76 -15.58
CA LEU A 111 11.93 0.42 -15.89
C LEU A 111 12.09 -1.09 -16.12
N LEU A 112 11.50 -1.93 -15.25
CA LEU A 112 11.57 -3.39 -15.40
C LEU A 112 10.91 -3.85 -16.70
N LYS A 113 9.75 -3.29 -17.06
CA LYS A 113 9.07 -3.57 -18.33
C LYS A 113 9.88 -3.12 -19.53
N TYR A 114 10.44 -1.90 -19.48
CA TYR A 114 11.25 -1.33 -20.54
C TYR A 114 12.52 -2.15 -20.82
N LEU A 115 13.16 -2.68 -19.77
CA LEU A 115 14.35 -3.52 -19.87
C LEU A 115 14.04 -4.98 -20.27
N GLY A 116 12.75 -5.35 -20.40
CA GLY A 116 12.34 -6.73 -20.68
C GLY A 116 12.52 -7.69 -19.49
N VAL A 117 12.73 -7.18 -18.28
CA VAL A 117 12.85 -8.00 -17.05
C VAL A 117 11.50 -8.58 -16.64
N ILE A 118 10.40 -7.91 -16.98
CA ILE A 118 9.03 -8.43 -16.79
C ILE A 118 8.22 -8.33 -18.08
N GLY A 119 7.43 -9.36 -18.36
CA GLY A 119 6.61 -9.48 -19.57
C GLY A 119 5.25 -8.78 -19.48
N ASP A 120 4.43 -8.89 -20.54
CA ASP A 120 3.03 -8.44 -20.50
C ASP A 120 2.19 -9.29 -19.52
N GLU A 121 2.53 -10.57 -19.38
CA GLU A 121 1.90 -11.48 -18.40
C GLU A 121 2.06 -10.94 -16.98
N ALA A 122 3.26 -10.51 -16.58
CA ALA A 122 3.48 -9.90 -15.25
C ALA A 122 2.67 -8.62 -15.01
N ILE A 123 2.51 -7.76 -16.03
CA ILE A 123 1.67 -6.57 -15.92
C ILE A 123 0.20 -6.95 -15.77
N SER A 124 -0.26 -7.93 -16.55
CA SER A 124 -1.63 -8.47 -16.44
C SER A 124 -1.89 -9.06 -15.06
N SER A 125 -0.96 -9.84 -14.52
CA SER A 125 -1.06 -10.42 -13.17
C SER A 125 -1.04 -9.37 -12.06
N ILE A 126 -0.34 -8.23 -12.24
CA ILE A 126 -0.44 -7.10 -11.31
C ILE A 126 -1.88 -6.57 -11.25
N LEU A 127 -2.54 -6.41 -12.40
CA LEU A 127 -3.91 -5.93 -12.48
C LEU A 127 -4.89 -6.94 -11.88
N GLU A 128 -4.73 -8.22 -12.21
CA GLU A 128 -5.55 -9.31 -11.66
C GLU A 128 -5.42 -9.39 -10.14
N ALA A 129 -4.19 -9.38 -9.61
CA ALA A 129 -3.95 -9.39 -8.18
C ALA A 129 -4.55 -8.16 -7.48
N ALA A 130 -4.57 -6.99 -8.12
CA ALA A 130 -5.21 -5.80 -7.58
C ALA A 130 -6.75 -5.98 -7.50
N GLU A 131 -7.37 -6.57 -8.51
CA GLU A 131 -8.82 -6.85 -8.51
C GLU A 131 -9.22 -7.87 -7.44
N MET A 132 -8.37 -8.87 -7.19
CA MET A 132 -8.57 -9.83 -6.09
C MET A 132 -8.66 -9.14 -4.72
N LEU A 133 -7.96 -8.02 -4.51
CA LEU A 133 -8.05 -7.25 -3.26
C LEU A 133 -9.44 -6.64 -3.05
N ASN A 134 -10.12 -6.23 -4.13
CA ASN A 134 -11.50 -5.73 -4.06
C ASN A 134 -12.49 -6.82 -3.61
N GLN A 135 -12.13 -8.09 -3.84
CA GLN A 135 -12.91 -9.26 -3.46
C GLN A 135 -12.52 -9.82 -2.08
N GLY A 136 -11.60 -9.15 -1.35
CA GLY A 136 -11.09 -9.61 -0.06
C GLY A 136 -10.11 -10.79 -0.13
N LYS A 137 -9.64 -11.15 -1.33
CA LYS A 137 -8.74 -12.30 -1.57
C LYS A 137 -7.26 -11.90 -1.43
N LEU A 138 -6.86 -11.45 -0.24
CA LEU A 138 -5.50 -10.99 0.04
C LEU A 138 -4.44 -12.07 -0.22
N THR A 139 -4.66 -13.29 0.27
CA THR A 139 -3.66 -14.37 0.15
C THR A 139 -3.45 -14.76 -1.31
N ASP A 140 -4.52 -14.85 -2.09
CA ASP A 140 -4.45 -15.23 -3.50
C ASP A 140 -3.74 -14.16 -4.32
N SER A 141 -4.07 -12.88 -4.07
CA SER A 141 -3.38 -11.72 -4.66
C SER A 141 -1.86 -11.77 -4.42
N LEU A 142 -1.45 -12.01 -3.18
CA LEU A 142 -0.02 -12.08 -2.83
C LEU A 142 0.68 -13.31 -3.42
N THR A 143 -0.04 -14.42 -3.57
CA THR A 143 0.51 -15.65 -4.16
C THR A 143 0.75 -15.47 -5.66
N LEU A 144 -0.25 -14.93 -6.37
CA LEU A 144 -0.17 -14.65 -7.81
C LEU A 144 1.04 -13.77 -8.15
N ILE A 145 1.23 -12.66 -7.43
CA ILE A 145 2.36 -11.76 -7.65
C ILE A 145 3.71 -12.46 -7.42
N ASN A 146 3.81 -13.28 -6.37
CA ASN A 146 5.07 -13.95 -6.06
C ASN A 146 5.44 -15.01 -7.11
N ASP A 147 4.46 -15.75 -7.61
CA ASP A 147 4.71 -16.83 -8.56
C ASP A 147 5.12 -16.26 -9.94
N VAL A 148 4.41 -15.24 -10.43
CA VAL A 148 4.66 -14.64 -11.74
C VAL A 148 5.96 -13.84 -11.78
N MET A 149 6.27 -13.09 -10.70
CA MET A 149 7.52 -12.33 -10.65
C MET A 149 8.76 -13.21 -10.51
N LEU A 150 8.63 -14.42 -9.95
CA LEU A 150 9.76 -15.36 -9.87
C LEU A 150 10.01 -16.07 -11.21
N SER A 151 8.95 -16.38 -11.97
CA SER A 151 9.11 -17.03 -13.28
C SER A 151 9.78 -16.13 -14.31
N ASP A 152 9.47 -14.83 -14.34
CA ASP A 152 10.03 -13.90 -15.34
C ASP A 152 11.51 -13.56 -15.09
N ILE A 153 11.97 -13.60 -13.83
CA ILE A 153 13.37 -13.31 -13.49
C ILE A 153 14.29 -14.53 -13.72
N THR A 154 13.75 -15.74 -13.63
CA THR A 154 14.55 -16.99 -13.60
C THR A 154 14.51 -17.78 -14.90
N ARG A 155 13.84 -17.26 -15.93
CA ARG A 155 13.71 -17.89 -17.24
C ARG A 155 14.66 -17.25 -18.25
#